data_AF-A0A953IBQ0-F1
#
_entry.id   AF-A0A953IBQ0-F1
#
_cell.length_a   1.000
_cell.length_b   1.000
_cell.length_c   1.000
_cell.angle_alpha   90.00
_cell.angle_beta   90.00
_cell.angle_gamma   90.00
#
_symmetry.space_group_name_H-M   'P 1'
#
loop_
_entity.id
_entity.type
_entity.pdbx_description
1 polymer ?
#
loop_
_entity_poly.entity_id
_entity_poly.type
_entity_poly.pdbx_seq_one_letter_code
_entity_poly.pdbx_strand_id
1 'polypeptide(L)'
;MDLIWDWMDKASIIIGLGTFLFSALTWFQVRRMRKRWAEQARRITAGDQAVPGVLIINVSSEPISATVRRFVATQEWGWERLDELPWQEVVWAKEVTPEILDDLLDRVRTARAELQARGCDSLHLFIRGPVMIGALVGALLGNGIPTILYHMDSKQGYQSWGYLYRGR
;
A
#
# COMPACT_ATOMS: atom_id res chain seq x y z
N MET A 1 35.18 -47.16 -4.77
CA MET A 1 35.05 -45.70 -4.52
C MET A 1 34.10 -45.06 -5.51
N ASP A 2 34.04 -45.52 -6.76
CA ASP A 2 33.21 -44.93 -7.83
C ASP A 2 31.69 -45.01 -7.61
N LEU A 3 31.21 -46.04 -6.89
CA LEU A 3 29.79 -46.21 -6.58
C LEU A 3 29.21 -45.13 -5.64
N ILE A 4 30.04 -44.62 -4.72
CA ILE A 4 29.64 -43.56 -3.79
C ILE A 4 29.57 -42.22 -4.52
N TRP A 5 30.54 -41.94 -5.39
CA TRP A 5 30.56 -40.73 -6.22
C TRP A 5 29.39 -40.69 -7.21
N ASP A 6 29.08 -41.80 -7.89
CA ASP A 6 27.96 -41.86 -8.83
C ASP A 6 26.59 -41.73 -8.14
N TRP A 7 26.45 -42.25 -6.91
CA TRP A 7 25.25 -42.04 -6.10
C TRP A 7 25.10 -40.60 -5.62
N MET A 8 26.21 -39.97 -5.23
CA MET A 8 26.22 -38.58 -4.77
C MET A 8 25.93 -37.58 -5.92
N ASP A 9 26.41 -37.88 -7.13
CA ASP A 9 26.09 -37.09 -8.33
C ASP A 9 24.61 -37.20 -8.70
N LYS A 10 24.04 -38.41 -8.67
CA LYS A 10 22.59 -38.62 -8.90
C LYS A 10 21.74 -37.92 -7.85
N ALA A 11 22.14 -37.98 -6.57
CA ALA A 11 21.46 -37.25 -5.50
C ALA A 11 21.52 -35.74 -5.71
N SER A 12 22.66 -35.21 -6.12
CA SER A 12 22.86 -33.78 -6.40
C SER A 12 21.99 -33.29 -7.56
N ILE A 13 21.85 -34.08 -8.62
CA ILE A 13 20.94 -33.78 -9.75
C ILE A 13 19.48 -33.75 -9.28
N ILE A 14 19.05 -34.73 -8.49
CA ILE A 14 17.67 -34.79 -7.97
C ILE A 14 17.37 -33.59 -7.06
N ILE A 15 18.30 -33.24 -6.16
CA ILE A 15 18.16 -32.10 -5.26
C ILE A 15 18.13 -30.78 -6.05
N GLY A 16 18.99 -30.63 -7.06
CA GLY A 16 19.01 -29.48 -7.96
C GLY A 16 17.70 -29.33 -8.73
N LEU A 17 17.18 -30.43 -9.28
CA LEU A 17 15.92 -30.45 -10.00
C LEU A 17 14.74 -30.10 -9.09
N GLY A 18 14.72 -30.64 -7.87
CA GLY A 18 13.71 -30.31 -6.86
C GLY A 18 13.73 -28.83 -6.47
N THR A 19 14.93 -28.28 -6.24
CA THR A 19 15.13 -26.86 -5.90
C THR A 19 14.69 -25.94 -7.05
N PHE A 20 15.01 -26.32 -8.28
CA PHE A 20 14.59 -25.59 -9.48
C PHE A 20 13.07 -25.60 -9.63
N LEU A 21 12.43 -26.77 -9.47
CA LEU A 21 10.97 -26.89 -9.56
C LEU A 21 10.28 -26.05 -8.49
N PHE A 22 10.78 -26.09 -7.25
CA PHE A 22 10.25 -25.29 -6.14
C PHE A 22 10.39 -23.79 -6.40
N SER A 23 11.55 -23.36 -6.90
CA SER A 23 11.81 -21.96 -7.26
C SER A 23 10.89 -21.48 -8.39
N ALA A 24 10.71 -22.30 -9.43
CA ALA A 24 9.83 -22.01 -10.56
C ALA A 24 8.35 -21.94 -10.12
N LEU A 25 7.90 -22.86 -9.27
CA LEU A 25 6.55 -22.86 -8.71
C LEU A 25 6.30 -21.63 -7.85
N THR A 26 7.24 -21.28 -6.97
CA THR A 26 7.15 -20.10 -6.09
C THR A 26 7.08 -18.82 -6.93
N TRP A 27 7.94 -18.70 -7.95
CA TRP A 27 7.89 -17.58 -8.89
C TRP A 27 6.56 -17.49 -9.64
N PHE A 28 6.03 -18.62 -10.12
CA PHE A 28 4.76 -18.67 -10.83
C PHE A 28 3.57 -18.31 -9.93
N GLN A 29 3.57 -18.76 -8.68
CA GLN A 29 2.56 -18.41 -7.68
C GLN A 29 2.60 -16.92 -7.33
N VAL A 30 3.78 -16.37 -7.05
CA VAL A 30 3.96 -14.93 -6.76
C VAL A 30 3.48 -14.07 -7.94
N ARG A 31 3.80 -14.47 -9.17
CA ARG A 31 3.36 -13.77 -10.38
C ARG A 31 1.84 -13.83 -10.58
N ARG A 32 1.20 -14.98 -10.32
CA ARG A 32 -0.26 -15.12 -10.38
C ARG A 32 -0.97 -14.30 -9.28
N MET A 33 -0.43 -14.31 -8.06
CA MET A 33 -0.95 -13.52 -6.95
C MET A 33 -0.92 -12.03 -7.26
N ARG A 34 0.20 -11.50 -7.78
CA ARG A 34 0.31 -10.09 -8.18
C ARG A 34 -0.77 -9.65 -9.18
N LYS A 35 -1.08 -10.49 -10.18
CA LYS A 35 -2.15 -10.19 -11.15
C LYS A 35 -3.54 -10.19 -10.53
N ARG A 36 -3.86 -11.19 -9.71
CA ARG A 36 -5.16 -11.26 -9.00
C ARG A 36 -5.33 -10.10 -8.03
N TRP A 37 -4.27 -9.70 -7.33
CA TRP A 37 -4.29 -8.56 -6.41
C TRP A 37 -4.54 -7.23 -7.15
N ALA A 38 -3.94 -7.05 -8.33
CA ALA A 38 -4.19 -5.87 -9.16
C ALA A 38 -5.62 -5.84 -9.74
N GLU A 39 -6.18 -7.01 -10.08
CA GLU A 39 -7.56 -7.12 -10.58
C GLU A 39 -8.61 -6.95 -9.47
N GLN A 40 -8.35 -7.42 -8.26
CA GLN A 40 -9.27 -7.30 -7.13
C GLN A 40 -9.29 -5.88 -6.54
N ALA A 41 -8.14 -5.20 -6.55
CA ALA A 41 -8.08 -3.76 -6.30
C ALA A 41 -8.92 -2.98 -7.33
N ARG A 42 -8.82 -3.31 -8.62
CA ARG A 42 -9.62 -2.66 -9.67
C ARG A 42 -11.12 -2.93 -9.55
N ARG A 43 -11.53 -4.16 -9.20
CA ARG A 43 -12.96 -4.53 -9.14
C ARG A 43 -13.74 -3.86 -8.01
N ILE A 44 -13.08 -3.50 -6.91
CA ILE A 44 -13.71 -2.77 -5.81
C ILE A 44 -13.84 -1.27 -6.16
N THR A 45 -12.88 -0.72 -6.91
CA THR A 45 -12.95 0.65 -7.45
C THR A 45 -13.87 0.79 -8.69
N ALA A 46 -14.20 -0.32 -9.37
CA ALA A 46 -14.96 -0.33 -10.63
C ALA A 46 -16.48 -0.48 -10.45
N GLY A 47 -17.03 -0.03 -9.32
CA GLY A 47 -18.41 0.43 -9.34
C GLY A 47 -18.44 1.77 -10.08
N ASP A 48 -19.36 1.95 -11.03
CA ASP A 48 -19.52 3.16 -11.87
C ASP A 48 -19.81 4.45 -11.05
N GLN A 49 -19.83 4.35 -9.72
CA GLN A 49 -20.08 5.42 -8.74
C GLN A 49 -19.05 5.45 -7.59
N ALA A 50 -17.90 4.80 -7.73
CA ALA A 50 -16.91 4.79 -6.66
C ALA A 50 -16.31 6.18 -6.44
N VAL A 51 -16.34 6.66 -5.19
CA VAL A 51 -15.80 7.97 -4.79
C VAL A 51 -14.50 7.72 -4.00
N PRO A 52 -13.33 7.72 -4.66
CA PRO A 52 -12.07 7.54 -3.95
C PRO A 52 -11.70 8.80 -3.17
N GLY A 53 -11.43 8.65 -1.88
CA GLY A 53 -10.86 9.70 -1.04
C GLY A 53 -9.34 9.60 -0.99
N VAL A 54 -8.64 10.73 -1.02
CA VAL A 54 -7.19 10.76 -0.84
C VAL A 54 -6.85 11.27 0.56
N LEU A 55 -6.13 10.46 1.32
CA LEU A 55 -5.66 10.80 2.66
C LEU A 55 -4.14 10.87 2.69
N ILE A 56 -3.61 12.05 3.01
CA ILE A 56 -2.19 12.30 3.15
C ILE A 56 -1.86 12.46 4.62
N ILE A 57 -0.85 11.74 5.10
CA ILE A 57 -0.31 11.89 6.45
C ILE A 57 1.15 12.27 6.32
N ASN A 58 1.47 13.51 6.67
CA ASN A 58 2.82 14.05 6.63
C ASN A 58 3.31 14.37 8.04
N VAL A 59 4.04 13.42 8.63
CA VAL A 59 4.79 13.59 9.88
C VAL A 59 6.26 13.83 9.54
N SER A 60 6.51 14.88 8.76
CA SER A 60 7.86 15.32 8.40
C SER A 60 7.85 16.81 8.05
N SER A 61 9.02 17.43 8.06
CA SER A 61 9.20 18.84 7.67
C SER A 61 8.96 19.08 6.16
N GLU A 62 9.08 18.03 5.34
CA GLU A 62 8.92 18.13 3.89
C GLU A 62 7.51 17.70 3.46
N PRO A 63 6.67 18.62 2.97
CA PRO A 63 5.34 18.28 2.50
C PRO A 63 5.39 17.37 1.27
N ILE A 64 4.45 16.41 1.20
CA ILE A 64 4.31 15.48 0.06
C ILE A 64 3.09 15.78 -0.81
N SER A 65 2.25 16.74 -0.42
CA SER A 65 0.98 17.05 -1.07
C SER A 65 1.12 17.35 -2.56
N ALA A 66 2.14 18.14 -2.95
CA ALA A 66 2.41 18.43 -4.36
C ALA A 66 2.81 17.17 -5.15
N THR A 67 3.65 16.32 -4.56
CA THR A 67 4.11 15.08 -5.19
C THR A 67 2.97 14.06 -5.32
N VAL A 68 2.11 13.94 -4.30
CA VAL A 68 0.92 13.09 -4.34
C VAL A 68 -0.05 13.58 -5.40
N ARG A 69 -0.36 14.89 -5.46
CA ARG A 69 -1.23 15.46 -6.50
C ARG A 69 -0.72 15.18 -7.90
N ARG A 70 0.59 15.33 -8.13
CA ARG A 70 1.21 15.00 -9.41
C ARG A 70 1.08 13.51 -9.74
N PHE A 71 1.28 12.63 -8.78
CA PHE A 71 1.11 11.19 -8.97
C PHE A 71 -0.34 10.84 -9.33
N VAL A 72 -1.30 11.32 -8.54
CA VAL A 72 -2.74 11.12 -8.76
C VAL A 72 -3.16 11.62 -10.15
N ALA A 73 -2.69 12.80 -10.55
CA ALA A 73 -2.99 13.38 -11.85
C ALA A 73 -2.38 12.61 -13.04
N THR A 74 -1.17 12.06 -12.88
CA THR A 74 -0.42 11.49 -14.02
C THR A 74 -0.54 9.97 -14.12
N GLN A 75 -0.78 9.26 -13.02
CA GLN A 75 -0.70 7.79 -12.97
C GLN A 75 -1.97 7.09 -12.49
N GLU A 76 -2.96 7.81 -11.93
CA GLU A 76 -4.17 7.19 -11.39
C GLU A 76 -5.47 7.68 -12.05
N TRP A 77 -5.81 8.98 -11.94
CA TRP A 77 -7.15 9.48 -12.35
C TRP A 77 -7.17 10.65 -13.33
N GLY A 78 -6.01 11.16 -13.75
CA GLY A 78 -5.96 12.29 -14.68
C GLY A 78 -6.07 13.66 -13.99
N TRP A 79 -5.69 14.71 -14.71
CA TRP A 79 -5.78 16.09 -14.22
C TRP A 79 -7.23 16.57 -14.03
N GLU A 80 -8.14 16.11 -14.88
CA GLU A 80 -9.54 16.56 -14.89
C GLU A 80 -10.29 16.18 -13.61
N ARG A 81 -9.99 15.02 -13.03
CA ARG A 81 -10.66 14.52 -11.82
C ARG A 81 -10.04 15.04 -10.52
N LEU A 82 -8.87 15.69 -10.58
CA LEU A 82 -8.08 16.01 -9.37
C LEU A 82 -8.86 16.88 -8.37
N ASP A 83 -9.64 17.84 -8.89
CA ASP A 83 -10.38 18.82 -8.08
C ASP A 83 -11.72 18.26 -7.56
N GLU A 84 -12.21 17.18 -8.17
CA GLU A 84 -13.45 16.50 -7.76
C GLU A 84 -13.21 15.51 -6.61
N LEU A 85 -11.97 15.03 -6.45
CA LEU A 85 -11.64 14.06 -5.42
C LEU A 85 -11.72 14.70 -4.02
N PRO A 86 -12.32 14.01 -3.03
CA PRO A 86 -12.21 14.40 -1.64
C PRO A 86 -10.77 14.22 -1.13
N TRP A 87 -10.13 15.31 -0.70
CA TRP A 87 -8.78 15.30 -0.12
C TRP A 87 -8.82 15.60 1.37
N GLN A 88 -7.98 14.92 2.13
CA GLN A 88 -7.61 15.31 3.48
C GLN A 88 -6.11 15.17 3.68
N GLU A 89 -5.53 16.11 4.42
CA GLU A 89 -4.11 16.12 4.76
C GLU A 89 -3.92 16.38 6.25
N VAL A 90 -3.24 15.45 6.92
CA VAL A 90 -2.82 15.60 8.30
C VAL A 90 -1.33 15.94 8.30
N VAL A 91 -1.02 17.21 8.58
CA VAL A 91 0.36 17.69 8.70
C VAL A 91 0.77 17.75 10.16
N TRP A 92 1.93 17.16 10.48
CA TRP A 92 2.52 17.18 11.80
C TRP A 92 4.04 17.41 11.70
N ALA A 93 4.46 18.66 11.82
CA ALA A 93 5.88 19.03 11.69
C ALA A 93 6.67 18.96 13.01
N LYS A 94 6.03 18.56 14.12
CA LYS A 94 6.66 18.44 15.44
C LYS A 94 7.23 17.03 15.65
N GLU A 95 8.21 16.90 16.53
CA GLU A 95 8.64 15.59 17.02
C GLU A 95 7.45 14.84 17.62
N VAL A 96 7.34 13.54 17.37
CA VAL A 96 6.25 12.72 17.92
C VAL A 96 6.70 12.16 19.26
N THR A 97 6.01 12.56 20.32
CA THR A 97 6.15 11.99 21.67
C THR A 97 4.88 11.20 22.05
N PRO A 98 4.94 10.30 23.05
CA PRO A 98 3.77 9.55 23.50
C PRO A 98 2.59 10.45 23.89
N GLU A 99 2.86 11.61 24.48
CA GLU A 99 1.83 12.53 25.00
C GLU A 99 1.03 13.22 23.88
N ILE A 100 1.64 13.43 22.72
CA ILE A 100 1.01 14.10 21.57
C ILE A 100 0.60 13.13 20.46
N LEU A 101 0.89 11.84 20.65
CA LEU A 101 0.55 10.80 19.70
C LEU A 101 -0.98 10.65 19.56
N ASP A 102 -1.70 10.73 20.67
CA ASP A 102 -3.16 10.62 20.66
C ASP A 102 -3.81 11.75 19.84
N ASP A 103 -3.31 12.99 19.99
CA ASP A 103 -3.75 14.14 19.18
C ASP A 103 -3.53 13.91 17.67
N LEU A 104 -2.38 13.35 17.29
CA LEU A 104 -2.09 13.01 15.91
C LEU A 104 -3.07 11.94 15.40
N LEU A 105 -3.29 10.88 16.17
CA LEU A 105 -4.21 9.79 15.80
C LEU A 105 -5.66 10.28 15.72
N ASP A 106 -6.09 11.20 16.58
CA ASP A 106 -7.42 11.81 16.53
C ASP A 106 -7.61 12.70 15.30
N ARG A 107 -6.57 13.42 14.87
CA ARG A 107 -6.60 14.13 13.58
C ARG A 107 -6.75 13.17 12.40
N VAL A 108 -6.08 12.02 12.44
CA VAL A 108 -6.23 10.98 11.42
C VAL A 108 -7.64 10.38 11.45
N ARG A 109 -8.23 10.12 12.62
CA ARG A 109 -9.63 9.68 12.76
C ARG A 109 -10.60 10.69 12.18
N THR A 110 -10.39 11.97 12.48
CA THR A 110 -11.24 13.07 12.01
C THR A 110 -11.16 13.20 10.49
N ALA A 111 -9.96 13.25 9.93
CA ALA A 111 -9.73 13.30 8.48
C ALA A 111 -10.41 12.11 7.76
N ARG A 112 -10.28 10.90 8.31
CA ARG A 112 -10.96 9.72 7.80
C ARG A 112 -12.48 9.87 7.87
N ALA A 113 -13.02 10.31 9.01
CA ALA A 113 -14.46 10.49 9.20
C ALA A 113 -15.05 11.52 8.24
N GLU A 114 -14.31 12.60 7.96
CA GLU A 114 -14.71 13.61 6.97
C GLU A 114 -14.75 13.03 5.55
N LEU A 115 -13.76 12.22 5.15
CA LEU A 115 -13.80 11.52 3.86
C LEU A 115 -14.98 10.55 3.79
N GLN A 116 -15.24 9.83 4.87
CA GLN A 116 -16.40 8.93 4.97
C GLN A 116 -17.74 9.69 4.86
N ALA A 117 -17.87 10.83 5.52
CA ALA A 117 -19.07 11.68 5.44
C ALA A 117 -19.31 12.24 4.04
N ARG A 118 -18.25 12.41 3.25
CA ARG A 118 -18.32 12.81 1.82
C ARG A 118 -18.67 11.64 0.88
N GLY A 119 -18.99 10.47 1.43
CA GLY A 119 -19.39 9.29 0.66
C GLY A 119 -18.23 8.50 0.07
N CYS A 120 -16.99 8.71 0.55
CA CYS A 120 -15.86 7.96 0.02
C CYS A 120 -16.00 6.46 0.32
N ASP A 121 -15.84 5.63 -0.71
CA ASP A 121 -15.95 4.17 -0.61
C ASP A 121 -14.60 3.47 -0.55
N SER A 122 -13.53 4.22 -0.81
CA SER A 122 -12.14 3.77 -0.79
C SER A 122 -11.25 4.92 -0.33
N LEU A 123 -10.16 4.59 0.37
CA LEU A 123 -9.15 5.56 0.82
C LEU A 123 -7.81 5.24 0.17
N HIS A 124 -7.22 6.22 -0.50
CA HIS A 124 -5.87 6.15 -1.04
C HIS A 124 -4.92 6.86 -0.08
N LEU A 125 -4.16 6.06 0.67
CA LEU A 125 -3.37 6.51 1.80
C LEU A 125 -1.90 6.70 1.42
N PHE A 126 -1.40 7.91 1.65
CA PHE A 126 -0.01 8.29 1.46
C PHE A 126 0.58 8.74 2.79
N ILE A 127 1.67 8.11 3.22
CA ILE A 127 2.31 8.43 4.50
C ILE A 127 3.76 8.83 4.27
N ARG A 128 4.18 9.93 4.89
CA ARG A 128 5.60 10.29 5.09
C ARG A 128 5.84 10.54 6.56
N GLY A 129 6.82 9.86 7.14
CA GLY A 129 7.19 9.99 8.54
C GLY A 129 7.85 8.72 9.08
N PRO A 130 8.06 8.65 10.40
CA PRO A 130 8.61 7.47 11.06
C PRO A 130 7.77 6.22 10.80
N VAL A 131 8.42 5.06 10.60
CA VAL A 131 7.74 3.77 10.32
C VAL A 131 6.67 3.43 11.37
N MET A 132 6.92 3.76 12.63
CA MET A 132 5.99 3.58 13.74
C MET A 132 4.64 4.27 13.50
N ILE A 133 4.62 5.47 12.91
CA ILE A 133 3.38 6.18 12.54
C ILE A 133 2.60 5.37 11.51
N GLY A 134 3.28 4.82 10.49
CA GLY A 134 2.63 3.99 9.48
C GLY A 134 1.95 2.76 10.08
N ALA A 135 2.58 2.13 11.08
CA ALA A 135 2.00 0.98 11.77
C ALA A 135 0.75 1.36 12.59
N LEU A 136 0.81 2.47 13.34
CA LEU A 136 -0.32 2.94 14.16
C LEU A 136 -1.50 3.42 13.31
N VAL A 137 -1.23 4.21 12.27
CA VAL A 137 -2.23 4.61 11.29
C VAL A 137 -2.87 3.39 10.65
N GLY A 138 -2.06 2.39 10.28
CA GLY A 138 -2.58 1.15 9.72
C GLY A 138 -3.53 0.44 10.67
N ALA A 139 -3.16 0.28 11.95
CA ALA A 139 -4.05 -0.31 12.94
C ALA A 139 -5.36 0.49 13.11
N LEU A 140 -5.28 1.81 13.07
CA LEU A 140 -6.42 2.73 13.20
C LEU A 140 -7.37 2.67 12.00
N LEU A 141 -6.84 2.55 10.79
CA LEU A 141 -7.61 2.48 9.55
C LEU A 141 -8.07 1.06 9.20
N GLY A 142 -7.53 0.03 9.86
CA GLY A 142 -7.84 -1.37 9.60
C GLY A 142 -9.33 -1.73 9.74
N ASN A 143 -10.06 -0.98 10.57
CA ASN A 143 -11.51 -1.12 10.73
C ASN A 143 -12.24 0.05 10.06
N GLY A 144 -12.66 -0.09 8.80
CA GLY A 144 -13.30 1.03 8.12
C GLY A 144 -13.45 0.92 6.61
N ILE A 145 -13.37 2.07 5.95
CA ILE A 145 -13.35 2.19 4.49
C ILE A 145 -12.12 1.42 3.97
N PRO A 146 -12.28 0.57 2.93
CA PRO A 146 -11.16 -0.10 2.28
C PRO A 146 -10.04 0.89 1.94
N THR A 147 -8.87 0.69 2.55
CA THR A 147 -7.74 1.61 2.43
C THR A 147 -6.62 0.98 1.62
N ILE A 148 -6.21 1.64 0.54
CA ILE A 148 -5.11 1.26 -0.35
C ILE A 148 -3.87 2.04 0.08
N LEU A 149 -2.79 1.33 0.39
CA LEU A 149 -1.53 1.92 0.81
C LEU A 149 -0.66 2.28 -0.39
N TYR A 150 -0.08 3.48 -0.38
CA TYR A 150 0.91 3.91 -1.36
C TYR A 150 2.27 4.14 -0.71
N HIS A 151 3.31 3.62 -1.36
CA HIS A 151 4.70 3.76 -0.93
C HIS A 151 5.51 4.52 -1.98
N MET A 152 6.35 5.46 -1.53
CA MET A 152 7.28 6.18 -2.41
C MET A 152 8.53 5.34 -2.65
N ASP A 153 8.66 4.77 -3.85
CA ASP A 153 9.91 4.19 -4.33
C ASP A 153 10.83 5.28 -4.90
N SER A 154 12.12 5.23 -4.56
CA SER A 154 13.09 6.26 -4.95
C SER A 154 13.36 6.36 -6.45
N LYS A 155 13.04 5.32 -7.23
CA LYS A 155 13.26 5.27 -8.68
C LYS A 155 11.97 5.41 -9.49
N GLN A 156 10.88 4.85 -8.97
CA GLN A 156 9.63 4.70 -9.70
C GLN A 156 8.51 5.62 -9.20
N GLY A 157 8.74 6.34 -8.10
CA GLY A 157 7.73 7.20 -7.49
C GLY A 157 6.73 6.40 -6.64
N TYR A 158 5.54 6.96 -6.42
CA TYR A 158 4.51 6.26 -5.64
C TYR A 158 4.02 4.98 -6.34
N GLN A 159 3.83 3.94 -5.54
CA GLN A 159 3.26 2.66 -5.99
C GLN A 159 2.18 2.21 -5.02
N SER A 160 1.09 1.65 -5.56
CA SER A 160 0.09 0.96 -4.76
C SER A 160 0.65 -0.36 -4.23
N TRP A 161 0.61 -0.54 -2.92
CA TRP A 161 0.98 -1.77 -2.21
C TRP A 161 -0.26 -2.62 -1.84
N GLY A 162 -1.42 -2.22 -2.36
CA GLY A 162 -2.71 -2.88 -2.16
C GLY A 162 -3.39 -2.50 -0.85
N TYR A 163 -4.43 -3.26 -0.49
CA TYR A 163 -5.23 -2.96 0.70
C TYR A 163 -4.48 -3.22 2.00
N LEU A 164 -4.69 -2.32 2.95
CA LEU A 164 -4.14 -2.37 4.29
C LEU A 164 -4.71 -3.55 5.10
N TYR A 165 -6.02 -3.79 4.99
CA TYR A 165 -6.68 -4.98 5.51
C TYR A 165 -7.30 -5.77 4.36
N ARG A 166 -6.97 -7.05 4.25
CA ARG A 166 -7.39 -7.94 3.15
C ARG A 166 -8.52 -8.90 3.52
N GLY A 167 -9.15 -8.71 4.68
CA GLY A 167 -10.22 -9.60 5.16
C GLY A 167 -11.61 -9.20 4.66
N ARG A 168 -12.05 -9.84 3.57
CA ARG A 168 -13.43 -10.29 3.35
C ARG A 168 -13.39 -11.59 2.57
#